data_AF-A0A2K8VA01-F1
#
_entry.id   AF-A0A2K8VA01-F1
#
_cell.length_a   1.000
_cell.length_b   1.000
_cell.length_c   1.000
_cell.angle_alpha   90.00
_cell.angle_beta   90.00
_cell.angle_gamma   90.00
#
_symmetry.space_group_name_H-M   'P 1'
#
loop_
_entity.id
_entity.type
_entity.pdbx_description
1 polymer ?
#
loop_
_entity_poly.entity_id
_entity_poly.type
_entity_poly.pdbx_seq_one_letter_code
_entity_poly.pdbx_strand_id
1 'polypeptide(L)' 'MSIFRVLLAILFPPLSIIDKGCGSFLIIFILTLCGWIPGIIGALVILNNPER' A
#
# COMPACT_ATOMS: atom_id res chain seq x y z
N MET A 1 4.46 0.81 12.98
CA MET A 1 3.38 0.27 12.13
C MET A 1 2.32 -0.36 13.02
N SER A 2 1.08 0.13 12.99
CA SER A 2 -0.01 -0.57 13.67
C SER A 2 -0.36 -1.82 12.86
N ILE A 3 -0.53 -2.96 13.52
CA ILE A 3 -0.88 -4.26 12.89
C ILE A 3 -2.13 -4.12 11.99
N PHE A 4 -3.05 -3.24 12.38
CA PHE A 4 -4.22 -2.90 11.57
C PHE A 4 -3.88 -2.37 10.17
N ARG A 5 -2.84 -1.56 10.00
CA ARG A 5 -2.45 -1.04 8.68
C ARG A 5 -1.87 -2.14 7.78
N VAL A 6 -1.16 -3.10 8.37
CA VAL A 6 -0.63 -4.26 7.64
C VAL A 6 -1.78 -5.16 7.19
N LEU A 7 -2.76 -5.41 8.06
CA LEU A 7 -3.96 -6.17 7.71
C LEU A 7 -4.75 -5.48 6.59
N LEU A 8 -4.90 -4.16 6.67
CA LEU A 8 -5.54 -3.35 5.62
C LEU A 8 -4.74 -3.39 4.31
N ALA A 9 -3.41 -3.40 4.36
CA ALA A 9 -2.57 -3.47 3.16
C ALA A 9 -2.69 -4.82 2.43
N ILE A 10 -3.01 -5.90 3.14
CA ILE A 10 -3.24 -7.22 2.56
C ILE A 10 -4.65 -7.30 1.94
N LEU A 11 -5.68 -6.87 2.68
CA LEU A 11 -7.08 -6.94 2.23
C LEU A 11 -7.40 -5.91 1.14
N PHE A 12 -6.90 -4.69 1.29
CA PHE A 12 -7.14 -3.57 0.40
C PHE A 12 -5.88 -2.68 0.31
N PRO A 13 -4.86 -3.10 -0.46
CA PRO A 13 -3.59 -2.40 -0.58
C PRO A 13 -3.72 -0.89 -0.79
N PRO A 14 -4.52 -0.37 -1.74
CA PRO A 14 -4.59 1.08 -1.97
C PRO A 14 -5.17 1.86 -0.78
N LEU A 15 -6.09 1.27 0.01
CA LEU A 15 -6.73 1.96 1.13
C LEU A 15 -5.76 2.19 2.30
N SER A 16 -4.78 1.29 2.49
CA SER A 16 -3.81 1.36 3.59
C SER A 16 -2.85 2.56 3.53
N ILE A 17 -2.77 3.20 2.35
CA ILE A 17 -1.75 4.16 1.91
C ILE A 17 -2.36 5.53 1.63
N ILE A 18 -3.67 5.71 1.90
CA ILE A 18 -4.38 6.99 1.74
C ILE A 18 -3.65 8.14 2.46
N ASP A 19 -3.11 7.87 3.64
CA ASP A 19 -2.38 8.87 4.43
C ASP A 19 -0.94 9.15 3.94
N LYS A 20 -0.39 8.30 3.05
CA LYS A 20 0.99 8.42 2.53
C LYS A 20 1.05 9.16 1.17
N GLY A 21 -0.07 9.68 0.67
CA GLY A 21 -0.15 10.64 -0.44
C GLY A 21 -0.79 10.10 -1.74
N CYS A 22 -1.41 11.00 -2.51
CA CYS A 22 -2.18 10.70 -3.72
C CYS A 22 -1.37 10.00 -4.82
N GLY A 23 -0.09 10.37 -4.99
CA GLY A 23 0.80 9.73 -5.97
C GLY A 23 1.10 8.26 -5.65
N SER A 24 1.34 7.94 -4.37
CA SER A 24 1.56 6.57 -3.91
C SER A 24 0.30 5.72 -4.06
N PHE A 25 -0.88 6.31 -3.80
CA PHE A 25 -2.17 5.66 -3.99
C PHE A 25 -2.39 5.22 -5.45
N LEU A 26 -2.15 6.12 -6.42
CA LEU A 26 -2.32 5.83 -7.85
C LEU A 26 -1.41 4.71 -8.35
N ILE A 27 -0.15 4.71 -7.93
CA ILE A 27 0.83 3.68 -8.31
C ILE A 27 0.39 2.31 -7.80
N ILE A 28 0.00 2.22 -6.53
CA ILE A 28 -0.43 0.95 -5.94
C ILE A 28 -1.78 0.51 -6.48
N PHE A 29 -2.67 1.45 -6.81
CA PHE A 29 -3.93 1.15 -7.49
C PHE A 29 -3.70 0.49 -8.85
N ILE A 30 -2.79 1.05 -9.66
CA ILE A 30 -2.40 0.46 -10.96
C ILE A 30 -1.70 -0.89 -10.76
N LEU A 31 -0.78 -1.01 -9.79
CA LEU A 31 -0.13 -2.29 -9.48
C LEU A 31 -1.14 -3.35 -9.06
N THR A 32 -2.12 -3.00 -8.22
CA THR A 32 -3.19 -3.88 -7.76
C THR A 32 -4.07 -4.35 -8.92
N LEU A 33 -4.31 -3.48 -9.92
CA LEU A 33 -5.02 -3.84 -11.16
C LEU A 33 -4.19 -4.77 -12.07
N CYS A 34 -2.88 -4.59 -12.16
CA CYS A 34 -1.99 -5.52 -12.87
C CYS A 34 -1.80 -6.85 -12.13
N GLY A 35 -2.00 -6.87 -10.81
CA GLY A 35 -1.97 -8.06 -9.98
C GLY A 35 -2.06 -7.72 -8.50
N TRP A 36 -2.76 -8.55 -7.73
CA TRP A 36 -2.91 -8.28 -6.30
C TRP A 36 -1.59 -8.36 -5.52
N ILE A 37 -0.75 -9.36 -5.83
CA ILE A 37 0.56 -9.58 -5.21
C ILE A 37 1.48 -8.34 -5.29
N PRO A 38 1.74 -7.74 -6.47
CA PRO A 38 2.59 -6.55 -6.55
C PRO A 38 1.98 -5.35 -5.80
N GLY A 39 0.64 -5.22 -5.76
CA GLY A 39 -0.04 -4.20 -4.96
C GLY A 39 0.24 -4.30 -3.46
N ILE A 40 0.19 -5.51 -2.90
CA ILE A 40 0.50 -5.76 -1.47
C ILE A 40 1.97 -5.44 -1.18
N ILE A 41 2.90 -5.91 -2.02
CA ILE A 41 4.34 -5.67 -1.82
C ILE A 41 4.64 -4.18 -1.84
N GLY A 42 4.11 -3.45 -2.83
CA GLY A 42 4.31 -2.00 -2.90
C GLY A 42 3.69 -1.26 -1.70
N ALA A 43 2.51 -1.68 -1.24
CA ALA A 43 1.89 -1.12 -0.05
C ALA A 43 2.75 -1.36 1.20
N LEU A 44 3.29 -2.57 1.37
CA LEU A 44 4.16 -2.93 2.48
C LEU A 44 5.50 -2.19 2.46
N VAL A 45 6.08 -1.94 1.28
CA VAL A 45 7.31 -1.17 1.12
C VAL A 45 7.08 0.30 1.50
N ILE A 46 6.02 0.93 0.99
CA ILE A 46 5.70 2.33 1.31
C ILE A 46 5.33 2.49 2.78
N LEU A 47 4.61 1.50 3.33
CA LEU A 47 4.25 1.46 4.73
C LEU A 47 5.51 1.33 5.59
N ASN A 48 6.43 0.40 5.31
CA ASN A 48 7.66 0.19 6.07
C ASN A 48 8.79 1.18 5.78
N ASN A 49 8.68 2.06 4.78
CA ASN A 49 9.75 2.99 4.44
C ASN A 49 10.03 3.95 5.62
N PRO A 50 11.21 3.90 6.26
CA PRO A 50 11.54 4.72 7.43
C PRO A 50 11.94 6.16 7.05
N GLU A 51 12.25 6.42 5.78
CA GLU A 51 12.64 7.75 5.28
C GLU A 51 11.44 8.65 4.91
N ARG A 52 10.21 8.28 5.31
CA ARG A 52 9.01 9.10 5.20
C ARG A 52 8.12 9.03 6.42
#